data_AF-A0A4Q2UXN2-F1
#
_entry.id   AF-A0A4Q2UXN2-F1
#
_cell.length_a   1.000
_cell.length_b   1.000
_cell.length_c   1.000
_cell.angle_alpha   90.00
_cell.angle_beta   90.00
_cell.angle_gamma   90.00
#
_symmetry.space_group_name_H-M   'P 1'
#
loop_
_entity.id
_entity.type
_entity.pdbx_description
1 polymer ?
#
loop_
_entity_poly.entity_id
_entity_poly.type
_entity_poly.pdbx_seq_one_letter_code
_entity_poly.pdbx_strand_id
1 'polypeptide(L)'
;MRWHDGRFARHPTFRFVAFNTLMRSQARSRSRFFVKQHDGRQQPLTREQLIQALEHSEDPEAQALINSITRHAVSIRGTRPFWNKRRQDFEAYAYNLGCPGAFITFSPADLHWRSLYQHMPQYDDWLAATDSDVIGLDWSWI
;
A
#
# COMPACT_ATOMS: atom_id res chain seq x y z
N MET A 1 -22.66 1.16 8.20
CA MET A 1 -23.42 -0.10 8.10
C MET A 1 -23.22 -0.88 9.40
N ARG A 2 -24.28 -1.10 10.18
CA ARG A 2 -24.25 -1.99 11.35
C ARG A 2 -25.24 -3.12 11.08
N TRP A 3 -24.73 -4.25 10.60
CA TRP A 3 -25.50 -5.47 10.36
C TRP A 3 -25.16 -6.46 11.47
N HIS A 4 -26.16 -6.93 12.20
CA HIS A 4 -25.96 -7.75 13.39
C HIS A 4 -25.84 -9.26 13.10
N ASP A 5 -26.13 -9.66 11.86
CA ASP A 5 -26.21 -11.06 11.42
C ASP A 5 -24.87 -11.66 10.94
N GLY A 6 -23.80 -10.85 10.87
CA GLY A 6 -22.46 -11.32 10.47
C GLY A 6 -22.37 -11.84 9.04
N ARG A 7 -23.42 -11.70 8.21
CA ARG A 7 -23.48 -12.26 6.85
C ARG A 7 -22.32 -11.83 5.96
N PHE A 8 -21.86 -10.60 6.18
CA PHE A 8 -20.74 -10.02 5.46
C PHE A 8 -19.40 -10.57 5.97
N ALA A 9 -19.20 -10.72 7.28
CA ALA A 9 -17.97 -11.26 7.85
C ALA A 9 -17.71 -12.72 7.39
N ARG A 10 -18.76 -13.47 7.09
CA ARG A 10 -18.69 -14.86 6.60
C ARG A 10 -18.43 -14.96 5.09
N HIS A 11 -18.57 -13.88 4.33
CA HIS A 11 -18.42 -13.92 2.88
C HIS A 11 -16.94 -13.79 2.49
N PRO A 12 -16.35 -14.75 1.73
CA PRO A 12 -14.91 -14.77 1.43
C PRO A 12 -14.36 -13.49 0.79
N THR A 13 -15.18 -12.79 -0.01
CA THR A 13 -14.77 -11.56 -0.69
C THR A 13 -15.00 -10.29 0.12
N PHE A 14 -15.74 -10.35 1.23
CA PHE A 14 -16.09 -9.15 2.00
C PHE A 14 -14.85 -8.47 2.58
N ARG A 15 -13.79 -9.22 2.89
CA ARG A 15 -12.50 -8.65 3.29
C ARG A 15 -11.96 -7.64 2.28
N PHE A 16 -12.13 -7.89 0.98
CA PHE A 16 -11.68 -6.99 -0.08
C PHE A 16 -12.57 -5.75 -0.17
N VAL A 17 -13.89 -5.93 -0.02
CA VAL A 17 -14.85 -4.81 0.01
C VAL A 17 -14.58 -3.90 1.21
N ALA A 18 -14.37 -4.48 2.39
CA ALA A 18 -14.05 -3.78 3.62
C ALA A 18 -12.71 -3.03 3.49
N PHE A 19 -11.67 -3.71 2.98
CA PHE A 19 -10.38 -3.10 2.72
C PHE A 19 -10.46 -1.94 1.72
N ASN A 20 -11.13 -2.13 0.58
CA ASN A 20 -11.31 -1.09 -0.44
C ASN A 20 -12.07 0.11 0.14
N THR A 21 -13.12 -0.15 0.92
CA THR A 21 -13.92 0.89 1.61
C THR A 21 -13.05 1.68 2.58
N LEU A 22 -12.23 1.00 3.38
CA LEU A 22 -11.28 1.63 4.30
C LEU A 22 -10.26 2.50 3.54
N MET A 23 -9.66 1.97 2.47
CA MET A 23 -8.68 2.69 1.66
C MET A 23 -9.29 3.94 1.01
N ARG A 24 -10.50 3.84 0.44
CA ARG A 24 -11.23 4.99 -0.11
C ARG A 24 -11.53 6.05 0.94
N SER A 25 -11.91 5.62 2.16
CA SER A 25 -12.16 6.53 3.27
C SER A 25 -10.89 7.32 3.64
N GLN A 26 -9.75 6.63 3.78
CA GLN A 26 -8.46 7.25 4.06
C GLN A 26 -8.05 8.22 2.95
N ALA A 27 -8.12 7.78 1.69
CA ALA A 27 -7.80 8.62 0.53
C ALA A 27 -8.67 9.88 0.51
N ARG A 28 -9.99 9.75 0.66
CA ARG A 28 -10.92 10.89 0.68
C ARG A 28 -10.61 11.87 1.80
N SER A 29 -10.26 11.38 2.99
CA SER A 29 -9.88 12.23 4.12
C SER A 29 -8.60 13.02 3.81
N ARG A 30 -7.58 12.38 3.23
CA ARG A 30 -6.31 13.03 2.88
C ARG A 30 -6.45 14.00 1.72
N SER A 31 -7.19 13.65 0.67
CA SER A 31 -7.48 14.53 -0.46
C SER A 31 -8.26 15.77 -0.01
N ARG A 32 -9.28 15.62 0.84
CA ARG A 32 -10.02 16.77 1.39
C ARG A 32 -9.13 17.71 2.18
N PHE A 33 -8.21 17.16 2.98
CA PHE A 33 -7.26 17.96 3.75
C PHE A 33 -6.29 18.71 2.82
N PHE A 34 -5.74 18.02 1.82
CA PHE A 34 -4.85 18.63 0.82
C PHE A 34 -5.51 19.80 0.10
N VAL A 35 -6.71 19.62 -0.46
CA VAL A 35 -7.41 20.68 -1.19
C VAL A 35 -7.64 21.90 -0.29
N LYS A 36 -8.14 21.70 0.94
CA LYS A 36 -8.33 22.80 1.90
C LYS A 36 -7.03 23.55 2.23
N GLN A 37 -5.92 22.83 2.37
CA GLN A 37 -4.63 23.42 2.66
C GLN A 37 -4.05 24.16 1.45
N HIS A 38 -4.28 23.64 0.24
CA HIS A 38 -3.85 24.24 -1.01
C HIS A 38 -4.60 25.55 -1.27
N ASP A 39 -5.94 25.52 -1.22
CA ASP A 39 -6.79 26.68 -1.46
C ASP A 39 -6.57 27.81 -0.43
N GLY A 40 -6.09 27.49 0.77
CA GLY A 40 -5.73 28.48 1.79
C GLY A 40 -4.36 29.15 1.60
N ARG A 41 -3.50 28.61 0.72
CA ARG A 41 -2.14 29.10 0.47
C ARG A 41 -1.90 29.56 -0.96
N GLN A 42 -2.68 29.03 -1.90
CA GLN A 42 -2.55 29.21 -3.34
C GLN A 42 -3.93 29.38 -3.95
N GLN A 43 -3.99 29.51 -5.29
CA GLN A 43 -5.25 29.55 -6.00
C GLN A 43 -6.01 28.22 -5.83
N PRO A 44 -7.36 28.25 -5.89
CA PRO A 44 -8.18 27.05 -5.80
C PRO A 44 -7.78 26.02 -6.85
N LEU A 45 -7.58 24.77 -6.41
CA LEU A 45 -7.17 23.70 -7.31
C LEU A 45 -8.36 23.21 -8.15
N THR A 46 -8.28 23.35 -9.47
CA THR A 46 -9.36 22.90 -10.37
C THR A 46 -9.15 21.46 -10.84
N ARG A 47 -10.24 20.85 -11.33
CA ARG A 47 -10.19 19.51 -11.94
C ARG A 47 -9.30 19.51 -13.18
N GLU A 48 -9.37 20.57 -13.97
CA GLU A 48 -8.64 20.74 -15.23
C GLU A 48 -7.14 20.80 -14.97
N GLN A 49 -6.70 21.54 -13.93
CA GLN A 49 -5.29 21.58 -13.52
C GLN A 49 -4.77 20.21 -13.09
N LEU A 50 -5.57 19.44 -12.36
CA LEU A 50 -5.22 18.07 -11.97
C LEU A 50 -5.07 17.15 -13.18
N ILE A 51 -5.99 17.24 -14.15
CA ILE A 51 -5.93 16.46 -15.39
C ILE A 51 -4.68 16.84 -16.19
N GLN A 52 -4.46 18.14 -16.39
CA GLN A 52 -3.32 18.63 -17.14
C GLN A 52 -1.99 18.19 -16.51
N ALA A 53 -1.89 18.25 -15.18
CA ALA A 53 -0.69 17.79 -14.47
C ALA A 53 -0.45 16.29 -14.61
N LEU A 54 -1.51 15.48 -14.71
CA LEU A 54 -1.38 14.04 -14.96
C LEU A 54 -0.98 13.74 -16.41
N GLU A 55 -1.51 14.50 -17.37
CA GLU A 55 -1.20 14.35 -18.80
C GLU A 55 0.24 14.81 -19.12
N HIS A 56 0.70 15.88 -18.46
CA HIS A 56 2.01 16.50 -18.68
C HIS A 56 2.95 16.26 -17.50
N SER A 57 3.03 15.01 -17.02
CA SER A 57 3.80 14.68 -15.81
C SER A 57 5.32 14.97 -15.89
N GLU A 58 5.83 15.23 -17.09
CA GLU A 58 7.23 15.62 -17.30
C GLU A 58 7.49 17.10 -16.98
N ASP A 59 6.45 17.93 -16.98
CA ASP A 59 6.58 19.36 -16.70
C ASP A 59 7.00 19.57 -15.23
N PRO A 60 7.99 20.44 -14.95
CA PRO A 60 8.45 20.68 -13.57
C PRO A 60 7.33 21.12 -12.61
N GLU A 61 6.38 21.92 -13.09
CA GLU A 61 5.24 22.39 -12.31
C GLU A 61 4.23 21.27 -12.02
N ALA A 62 3.92 20.46 -13.03
CA ALA A 62 3.08 19.27 -12.88
C ALA A 62 3.69 18.29 -11.89
N GLN A 63 4.99 18.04 -12.02
CA GLN A 63 5.72 17.16 -11.12
C GLN A 63 5.78 17.71 -9.69
N ALA A 64 5.92 19.03 -9.52
CA ALA A 64 5.84 19.68 -8.20
C ALA A 64 4.46 19.48 -7.55
N LEU A 65 3.38 19.66 -8.32
CA LEU A 65 2.01 19.42 -7.86
C LEU A 65 1.79 17.94 -7.48
N ILE A 66 2.17 17.00 -8.35
CA ILE A 66 2.08 15.55 -8.10
C ILE A 66 2.88 15.17 -6.84
N ASN A 67 4.09 15.70 -6.69
CA ASN A 67 4.92 15.46 -5.51
C ASN A 67 4.27 16.01 -4.25
N SER A 68 3.64 17.19 -4.31
CA SER A 68 2.91 17.76 -3.18
C SER A 68 1.76 16.84 -2.75
N ILE A 69 0.92 16.37 -3.68
CA ILE A 69 -0.17 15.42 -3.43
C ILE A 69 0.37 14.11 -2.84
N THR A 70 1.45 13.58 -3.44
CA THR A 70 2.11 12.34 -3.02
C THR A 70 2.59 12.42 -1.58
N ARG A 71 3.13 13.56 -1.14
CA ARG A 71 3.55 13.77 0.26
C ARG A 71 2.38 13.64 1.24
N HIS A 72 1.19 14.11 0.88
CA HIS A 72 -0.01 13.93 1.71
C HIS A 72 -0.51 12.48 1.76
N ALA A 73 -0.19 11.68 0.74
CA ALA A 73 -0.53 10.26 0.65
C ALA A 73 0.41 9.34 1.46
N VAL A 74 1.57 9.81 1.92
CA VAL A 74 2.57 9.01 2.67
C VAL A 74 1.98 8.31 3.91
N SER A 75 0.94 8.88 4.51
CA SER A 75 0.29 8.30 5.69
C SER A 75 -0.75 7.20 5.38
N ILE A 76 -1.07 6.96 4.11
CA ILE A 76 -2.04 5.94 3.68
C ILE A 76 -1.30 4.60 3.56
N ARG A 77 -1.48 3.74 4.57
CA ARG A 77 -0.83 2.42 4.61
C ARG A 77 -1.17 1.59 3.37
N GLY A 78 -0.19 0.82 2.88
CA GLY A 78 -0.37 -0.04 1.70
C GLY A 78 -0.22 0.67 0.36
N THR A 79 0.04 1.99 0.34
CA THR A 79 0.34 2.73 -0.90
C THR A 79 1.84 2.80 -1.15
N ARG A 80 2.25 3.02 -2.41
CA ARG A 80 3.66 3.19 -2.79
C ARG A 80 4.36 4.31 -2.01
N PRO A 81 3.75 5.50 -1.80
CA PRO A 81 4.37 6.57 -1.01
C PRO A 81 4.63 6.18 0.46
N PHE A 82 3.71 5.43 1.09
CA PHE A 82 3.89 4.92 2.44
C PHE A 82 5.10 3.96 2.53
N TRP A 83 5.18 2.99 1.61
CA TRP A 83 6.29 2.03 1.61
C TRP A 83 7.63 2.68 1.27
N ASN A 84 7.65 3.64 0.34
CA ASN A 84 8.85 4.41 0.04
C ASN A 84 9.36 5.17 1.27
N LYS A 85 8.47 5.80 2.04
CA LYS A 85 8.86 6.45 3.30
C LYS A 85 9.42 5.45 4.30
N ARG A 86 8.78 4.28 4.46
CA ARG A 86 9.23 3.26 5.41
C ARG A 86 10.60 2.69 5.05
N ARG A 87 10.87 2.52 3.76
CA ARG A 87 12.18 2.15 3.23
C ARG A 87 13.23 3.22 3.54
N GLN A 88 12.94 4.49 3.25
CA GLN A 88 13.85 5.60 3.57
C GLN A 88 14.14 5.69 5.08
N ASP A 89 13.14 5.48 5.93
CA ASP A 89 13.33 5.43 7.39
C ASP A 89 14.27 4.29 7.80
N PHE A 90 14.15 3.13 7.14
CA PHE A 90 14.99 1.98 7.40
C PHE A 90 16.43 2.19 6.90
N GLU A 91 16.61 2.71 5.69
CA GLU A 91 17.92 3.10 5.15
C GLU A 91 18.59 4.10 6.10
N ALA A 92 17.87 5.16 6.51
CA ALA A 92 18.39 6.14 7.45
C ALA A 92 18.78 5.51 8.79
N TYR A 93 18.00 4.55 9.30
CA TYR A 93 18.34 3.82 10.51
C TYR A 93 19.62 2.99 10.33
N ALA A 94 19.70 2.18 9.28
CA ALA A 94 20.84 1.30 9.01
C ALA A 94 22.16 2.08 8.86
N TYR A 95 22.12 3.24 8.17
CA TYR A 95 23.33 4.04 7.93
C TYR A 95 23.72 4.94 9.12
N ASN A 96 22.79 5.34 10.00
CA ASN A 96 23.06 6.32 11.05
C ASN A 96 23.02 5.78 12.49
N LEU A 97 22.38 4.64 12.75
CA LEU A 97 22.15 4.12 14.12
C LEU A 97 22.78 2.74 14.36
N GLY A 98 23.53 2.20 13.40
CA GLY A 98 24.12 0.85 13.46
C GLY A 98 23.10 -0.25 13.15
N CYS A 99 23.54 -1.52 13.18
CA CYS A 99 22.67 -2.66 12.88
C CYS A 99 21.61 -2.82 13.98
N PRO A 100 20.30 -2.71 13.68
CA PRO A 100 19.26 -3.04 14.66
C PRO A 100 19.39 -4.51 15.05
N GLY A 101 19.46 -4.80 16.35
CA GLY A 101 19.59 -6.17 16.87
C GLY A 101 18.41 -7.10 16.51
N ALA A 102 17.31 -6.57 15.98
CA ALA A 102 16.21 -7.35 15.42
C ALA A 102 15.38 -6.53 14.40
N PHE A 103 15.05 -7.15 13.27
CA PHE A 103 14.07 -6.65 12.30
C PHE A 103 12.84 -7.55 12.35
N ILE A 104 11.70 -7.02 12.78
CA ILE A 104 10.44 -7.77 12.92
C ILE A 104 9.44 -7.26 11.89
N THR A 105 9.08 -8.10 10.92
CA THR A 105 8.04 -7.81 9.94
C THR A 105 6.74 -8.51 10.34
N PHE A 106 5.68 -7.74 10.59
CA PHE A 106 4.32 -8.27 10.75
C PHE A 106 3.57 -8.37 9.41
N SER A 107 4.28 -8.40 8.29
CA SER A 107 3.68 -8.71 6.99
C SER A 107 3.35 -10.20 6.96
N PRO A 108 2.37 -10.62 6.14
CA PRO A 108 2.13 -12.04 5.90
C PRO A 108 3.25 -12.70 5.08
N ALA A 109 4.44 -12.11 4.98
CA ALA A 109 5.57 -12.72 4.28
C ALA A 109 5.92 -14.09 4.88
N ASP A 110 5.75 -14.26 6.20
CA ASP A 110 5.89 -15.54 6.90
C ASP A 110 4.53 -16.22 7.22
N LEU A 111 3.42 -15.50 7.03
CA LEU A 111 2.09 -16.08 7.14
C LEU A 111 1.82 -16.84 5.85
N HIS A 112 2.19 -18.12 5.86
CA HIS A 112 1.73 -19.19 4.99
C HIS A 112 0.26 -18.96 4.60
N TRP A 113 0.02 -18.17 3.55
CA TRP A 113 -1.31 -17.72 3.18
C TRP A 113 -1.96 -18.84 2.39
N ARG A 114 -2.29 -19.94 3.09
CA ARG A 114 -2.71 -21.21 2.50
C ARG A 114 -3.85 -21.03 1.49
N SER A 115 -4.78 -20.11 1.79
CA SER A 115 -5.88 -19.75 0.87
C SER A 115 -5.45 -19.06 -0.43
N LEU A 116 -4.26 -18.48 -0.47
CA LEU A 116 -3.63 -17.93 -1.68
C LEU A 116 -2.78 -19.02 -2.36
N TYR A 117 -1.95 -19.72 -1.59
CA TYR A 117 -1.09 -20.79 -2.10
C TYR A 117 -1.87 -21.91 -2.78
N GLN A 118 -3.08 -22.25 -2.31
CA GLN A 118 -3.96 -23.25 -2.95
C GLN A 118 -4.33 -22.95 -4.41
N HIS A 119 -4.11 -21.71 -4.86
CA HIS A 119 -4.37 -21.30 -6.23
C HIS A 119 -3.09 -21.23 -7.08
N MET A 120 -1.93 -21.55 -6.52
CA MET A 120 -0.65 -21.59 -7.24
C MET A 120 -0.42 -22.96 -7.89
N PRO A 121 0.28 -23.04 -9.03
CA PRO A 121 0.41 -24.28 -9.82
C PRO A 121 1.14 -25.45 -9.14
N GLN A 122 1.79 -25.21 -8.00
CA GLN A 122 2.64 -26.19 -7.28
C GLN A 122 2.25 -26.28 -5.80
N TYR A 123 0.99 -26.02 -5.48
CA TYR A 123 0.53 -26.00 -4.09
C TYR A 123 0.73 -27.33 -3.36
N ASP A 124 0.42 -28.45 -4.01
CA ASP A 124 0.52 -29.78 -3.40
C ASP A 124 1.99 -30.16 -3.13
N ASP A 125 2.89 -29.77 -4.01
CA ASP A 125 4.34 -29.96 -3.85
C ASP A 125 4.88 -29.09 -2.71
N TRP A 126 4.45 -27.83 -2.64
CA TRP A 126 4.78 -26.92 -1.53
C TRP A 126 4.23 -27.40 -0.19
N LEU A 127 3.03 -28.00 -0.17
CA LEU A 127 2.41 -28.51 1.06
C LEU A 127 3.12 -29.75 1.61
N ALA A 128 3.76 -30.54 0.74
CA ALA A 128 4.50 -31.75 1.09
C ALA A 128 6.01 -31.51 1.36
N ALA A 129 6.52 -30.33 0.99
CA ALA A 129 7.92 -29.94 1.14
C ALA A 129 8.32 -29.72 2.62
N THR A 130 9.56 -30.08 2.99
CA THR A 130 10.16 -29.67 4.26
C THR A 130 10.74 -28.25 4.17
N ASP A 131 11.02 -27.58 5.29
CA ASP A 131 11.51 -26.18 5.30
C ASP A 131 12.76 -25.95 4.43
N SER A 132 13.61 -26.98 4.24
CA SER A 132 14.77 -26.92 3.33
C SER A 132 14.40 -27.03 1.84
N ASP A 133 13.30 -27.71 1.52
CA ASP A 133 12.85 -27.97 0.15
C ASP A 133 12.05 -26.77 -0.41
N VAL A 134 11.35 -26.03 0.45
CA VAL A 134 10.54 -24.86 0.07
C VAL A 134 11.38 -23.75 -0.56
N ILE A 135 12.64 -23.59 -0.13
CA ILE A 135 13.59 -22.59 -0.64
C ILE A 135 13.99 -22.89 -2.11
N GLY A 136 13.89 -24.14 -2.54
CA GLY A 136 14.22 -24.58 -3.90
C GLY A 136 13.06 -24.55 -4.90
N LEU A 137 11.85 -24.22 -4.46
CA LEU A 137 10.70 -24.08 -5.35
C LEU A 137 10.83 -22.79 -6.17
N ASP A 138 10.83 -22.95 -7.49
CA ASP A 138 10.92 -21.82 -8.42
C ASP A 138 9.57 -21.10 -8.51
N TRP A 139 9.51 -19.91 -7.88
CA TRP A 139 8.35 -19.03 -7.88
C TRP A 139 8.44 -17.92 -8.94
N SER A 140 9.17 -18.15 -10.05
CA SER A 140 9.49 -17.19 -11.12
C SER A 140 8.30 -16.54 -11.88
N TRP A 141 7.07 -16.66 -11.37
CA TRP A 141 5.87 -16.01 -11.92
C TRP A 141 5.20 -14.99 -10.96
N ILE A 142 5.93 -14.48 -9.97
CA ILE A 142 5.59 -13.24 -9.24
C ILE A 142 6.46 -12.09 -9.78
#